data_AF-A0A955WD37-F1
#
_entry.id   AF-A0A955WD37-F1
#
_cell.length_a   1.000
_cell.length_b   1.000
_cell.length_c   1.000
_cell.angle_alpha   90.00
_cell.angle_beta   90.00
_cell.angle_gamma   90.00
#
_symmetry.space_group_name_H-M   'P 1'
#
loop_
_entity.id
_entity.type
_entity.pdbx_description
1 polymer ?
#
loop_
_entity_poly.entity_id
_entity_poly.type
_entity_poly.pdbx_seq_one_letter_code
_entity_poly.pdbx_strand_id
1 'polypeptide(L)'
;MIKHPSRSSAVLRAHLPLGAWLLLVALAPGCGDSSPPVAPGIFAPLGEVMPRATEEQRATFARGRQVALRPFGIADGLGPPFNVTFCVACHEKPVFGGGAGHYRDFLLVAYRDPSNAYIPRGINGVQTQFLTGARGRVAEEDFVNITATRNPVPFFGAGALAEIRDEEILRRADPDDADGDGISGRANFDRGFVGRFGRKAQTVSIEGFIR
;
A
#
# COMPACT_ATOMS: atom_id res chain seq x y z
N MET A 1 5.88 11.52 3.26
CA MET A 1 6.14 12.88 2.73
C MET A 1 7.49 13.28 3.29
N ILE A 2 8.55 13.12 2.49
CA ILE A 2 9.93 13.35 2.94
C ILE A 2 10.20 14.86 2.79
N LYS A 3 10.65 15.52 3.86
CA LYS A 3 10.99 16.95 3.82
C LYS A 3 12.40 17.16 4.37
N HIS A 4 13.30 17.66 3.52
CA HIS A 4 14.65 18.09 3.89
C HIS A 4 14.62 19.50 4.50
N PRO A 5 15.46 19.80 5.51
CA PRO A 5 15.65 21.16 6.00
C PRO A 5 16.65 21.95 5.13
N SER A 6 16.36 23.25 4.97
CA SER A 6 17.14 24.23 4.22
C SER A 6 18.48 24.54 4.89
N ARG A 7 19.57 24.59 4.11
CA ARG A 7 20.87 25.10 4.56
C ARG A 7 20.97 26.61 4.32
N SER A 8 21.43 27.36 5.31
CA SER A 8 22.16 28.61 5.08
C SER A 8 23.03 29.02 6.27
N SER A 9 24.00 29.87 5.93
CA SER A 9 25.01 30.60 6.70
C SER A 9 26.19 29.83 7.30
N ALA A 10 27.33 29.99 6.63
CA ALA A 10 28.67 29.78 7.15
C ALA A 10 29.03 30.88 8.16
N VAL A 11 29.60 30.51 9.31
CA VAL A 11 30.39 31.43 10.15
C VAL A 11 31.56 30.67 10.81
N LEU A 12 32.74 31.31 10.70
CA LEU A 12 34.05 31.14 11.33
C LEU A 12 34.34 29.94 12.25
N ARG A 13 35.42 29.23 11.92
CA ARG A 13 36.13 28.31 12.83
C ARG A 13 36.95 29.11 13.84
N ALA A 14 36.58 29.05 15.11
CA ALA A 14 37.44 29.38 16.24
C ALA A 14 37.82 28.08 16.96
N HIS A 15 39.11 27.79 17.06
CA HIS A 15 39.65 26.64 17.78
C HIS A 15 39.60 26.91 19.29
N LEU A 16 38.80 26.13 20.01
CA LEU A 16 38.77 26.07 21.47
C LEU A 16 39.18 24.65 21.93
N PRO A 17 39.91 24.51 23.06
CA PRO A 17 40.52 23.25 23.47
C PRO A 17 39.46 22.24 23.94
N LEU A 18 39.76 20.95 23.74
CA LEU A 18 38.91 19.82 24.13
C LEU A 18 38.68 19.79 25.66
N GLY A 19 37.61 20.43 26.12
CA GLY A 19 37.00 20.20 27.43
C GLY A 19 35.90 19.14 27.30
N ALA A 20 35.97 18.09 28.12
CA ALA A 20 35.02 16.98 28.13
C ALA A 20 33.63 17.46 28.57
N TRP A 21 32.73 17.67 27.62
CA TRP A 21 31.31 17.89 27.89
C TRP A 21 30.63 16.53 28.09
N LEU A 22 30.46 16.13 29.35
CA LEU A 22 29.53 15.08 29.74
C LEU A 22 28.10 15.60 29.47
N LEU A 23 27.54 15.24 28.31
CA LEU A 23 26.11 15.37 28.06
C LEU A 23 25.37 14.42 29.01
N LEU A 24 24.81 14.98 30.08
CA LEU A 24 23.72 14.36 30.83
C LEU A 24 22.51 14.28 29.90
N VAL A 25 22.36 13.14 29.22
CA VAL A 25 21.11 12.77 28.55
C VAL A 25 20.09 12.51 29.65
N ALA A 26 19.22 13.49 29.90
CA ALA A 26 18.03 13.28 30.70
C ALA A 26 17.19 12.20 30.00
N LEU A 27 17.09 11.01 30.61
CA LEU A 27 16.07 10.04 30.23
C LEU A 27 14.73 10.68 30.57
N ALA A 28 14.05 11.22 29.56
CA ALA A 28 12.64 11.52 29.68
C ALA A 28 11.92 10.21 30.04
N PRO A 29 11.06 10.17 31.07
CA PRO A 29 10.26 9.00 31.36
C PRO A 29 9.44 8.68 30.10
N GLY A 30 9.68 7.50 29.52
CA GLY A 30 8.93 7.03 28.36
C GLY A 30 7.44 7.07 28.69
N CYS A 31 6.64 7.59 27.74
CA CYS A 31 5.18 7.55 27.84
C CYS A 31 4.74 6.13 28.22
N GLY A 32 3.99 6.01 29.31
CA GLY A 32 3.41 4.74 29.72
C GLY A 32 2.51 4.22 28.61
N ASP A 33 2.74 2.98 28.17
CA ASP A 33 1.97 2.35 27.10
C ASP A 33 0.57 2.02 27.65
N SER A 34 -0.37 2.96 27.51
CA SER A 34 -1.78 2.83 27.91
C SER A 34 -2.61 2.07 26.86
N SER A 35 -1.95 1.45 25.89
CA SER A 35 -2.58 0.69 24.83
C SER A 35 -3.41 -0.46 25.42
N PRO A 36 -4.69 -0.62 25.02
CA PRO A 36 -5.47 -1.77 25.44
C PRO A 36 -4.79 -3.07 24.99
N PRO A 37 -4.96 -4.18 25.73
CA PRO A 37 -4.36 -5.45 25.36
C PRO A 37 -4.86 -5.87 23.97
N VAL A 38 -3.93 -6.34 23.14
CA VAL A 38 -4.27 -6.82 21.80
C VAL A 38 -5.18 -8.04 21.92
N ALA A 39 -6.32 -8.01 21.20
CA ALA A 39 -7.29 -9.10 21.28
C ALA A 39 -6.66 -10.45 20.84
N PRO A 40 -6.99 -11.56 21.51
CA PRO A 40 -6.41 -12.85 21.19
C PRO A 40 -6.84 -13.36 19.81
N GLY A 41 -5.97 -14.13 19.16
CA GLY A 41 -6.29 -14.80 17.89
C GLY A 41 -6.46 -13.86 16.69
N ILE A 42 -6.02 -12.61 16.79
CA ILE A 42 -6.08 -11.65 15.67
C ILE A 42 -4.92 -11.80 14.68
N PHE A 43 -3.84 -12.47 15.10
CA PHE A 43 -2.65 -12.71 14.29
C PHE A 43 -2.60 -14.16 13.81
N ALA A 44 -2.13 -14.32 12.57
CA ALA A 44 -1.81 -15.60 11.95
C ALA A 44 -0.47 -15.46 11.22
N PRO A 45 0.18 -16.59 10.87
CA PRO A 45 1.20 -16.58 9.83
C PRO A 45 0.69 -15.86 8.57
N LEU A 46 1.59 -15.20 7.83
CA LEU A 46 1.22 -14.54 6.58
C LEU A 46 0.55 -15.53 5.63
N GLY A 47 -0.47 -15.09 4.91
CA GLY A 47 -1.21 -15.92 3.97
C GLY A 47 -2.16 -16.94 4.61
N GLU A 48 -2.25 -16.99 5.94
CA GLU A 48 -3.20 -17.84 6.67
C GLU A 48 -4.40 -17.04 7.21
N VAL A 49 -5.50 -17.74 7.46
CA VAL A 49 -6.70 -17.16 8.07
C VAL A 49 -6.45 -16.87 9.55
N MET A 50 -6.99 -15.75 10.06
CA MET A 50 -6.87 -15.41 11.48
C MET A 50 -7.58 -16.45 12.37
N PRO A 51 -6.98 -16.91 13.49
CA PRO A 51 -7.56 -17.92 14.36
C PRO A 51 -8.98 -17.58 14.85
N ARG A 52 -9.24 -16.31 15.14
CA ARG A 52 -10.54 -15.84 15.63
C ARG A 52 -11.63 -15.74 14.56
N ALA A 53 -11.33 -16.05 13.29
CA ALA A 53 -12.29 -15.90 12.21
C ALA A 53 -13.58 -16.68 12.53
N THR A 54 -14.73 -16.18 12.07
CA THR A 54 -15.96 -16.96 12.10
C THR A 54 -15.91 -18.08 11.06
N GLU A 55 -16.85 -19.02 11.14
CA GLU A 55 -16.94 -20.08 10.13
C GLU A 55 -17.23 -19.51 8.73
N GLU A 56 -18.07 -18.49 8.65
CA GLU A 56 -18.35 -17.77 7.41
C GLU A 56 -17.10 -17.06 6.84
N GLN A 57 -16.30 -16.43 7.70
CA GLN A 57 -15.05 -15.79 7.29
C GLN A 57 -14.03 -16.83 6.79
N ARG A 58 -13.91 -17.98 7.47
CA ARG A 58 -13.07 -19.10 7.01
C ARG A 58 -13.54 -19.63 5.65
N ALA A 59 -14.84 -19.83 5.46
CA ALA A 59 -15.39 -20.26 4.19
C ALA A 59 -15.13 -19.23 3.08
N THR A 60 -15.27 -17.95 3.37
CA THR A 60 -14.97 -16.85 2.43
C THR A 60 -13.49 -16.80 2.06
N PHE A 61 -12.60 -16.94 3.04
CA PHE A 61 -11.17 -17.05 2.82
C PHE A 61 -10.82 -18.24 1.92
N ALA A 62 -11.40 -19.42 2.17
CA ALA A 62 -11.17 -20.62 1.36
C ALA A 62 -11.62 -20.44 -0.10
N ARG A 63 -12.80 -19.85 -0.34
CA ARG A 63 -13.28 -19.53 -1.69
C ARG A 63 -12.36 -18.53 -2.40
N GLY A 64 -11.95 -17.46 -1.71
CA GLY A 64 -11.02 -16.47 -2.24
C GLY A 64 -9.66 -17.09 -2.62
N ARG A 65 -9.15 -18.00 -1.79
CA ARG A 65 -7.92 -18.74 -2.06
C ARG A 65 -8.03 -19.60 -3.32
N GLN A 66 -9.15 -20.27 -3.55
CA GLN A 66 -9.37 -21.06 -4.78
C GLN A 66 -9.33 -20.17 -6.03
N VAL A 67 -9.92 -18.97 -5.98
CA VAL A 67 -9.86 -18.01 -7.08
C VAL A 67 -8.43 -17.51 -7.31
N ALA A 68 -7.71 -17.13 -6.25
CA ALA A 68 -6.36 -16.58 -6.35
C ALA A 68 -5.35 -17.59 -6.94
N LEU A 69 -5.55 -18.88 -6.66
CA LEU A 69 -4.70 -19.99 -7.13
C LEU A 69 -5.05 -20.49 -8.53
N ARG A 70 -6.20 -20.11 -9.09
CA ARG A 70 -6.69 -20.62 -10.37
C ARG A 70 -5.92 -19.97 -11.54
N PRO A 71 -5.37 -20.77 -12.47
CA PRO A 71 -4.97 -20.30 -13.79
C PRO A 71 -6.18 -19.94 -14.65
N PHE A 72 -6.08 -18.83 -15.37
CA PHE A 72 -7.05 -18.35 -16.35
C PHE A 72 -6.45 -18.48 -17.75
N GLY A 73 -7.17 -19.16 -18.63
CA GLY A 73 -6.89 -19.24 -20.07
C GLY A 73 -7.80 -18.35 -20.90
N ILE A 74 -7.63 -18.40 -22.22
CA ILE A 74 -8.44 -17.61 -23.17
C ILE A 74 -9.93 -17.91 -23.01
N ALA A 75 -10.29 -19.19 -22.82
CA ALA A 75 -11.67 -19.60 -22.59
C ALA A 75 -12.27 -19.04 -21.27
N ASP A 76 -11.42 -18.66 -20.31
CA ASP A 76 -11.83 -18.00 -19.07
C ASP A 76 -11.88 -16.46 -19.20
N GLY A 77 -11.59 -15.91 -20.38
CA GLY A 77 -11.54 -14.46 -20.63
C GLY A 77 -10.15 -13.84 -20.51
N LEU A 78 -9.06 -14.63 -20.50
CA LEU A 78 -7.71 -14.08 -20.53
C LEU A 78 -7.41 -13.42 -21.90
N GLY A 79 -7.04 -12.14 -21.87
CA GLY A 79 -6.53 -11.42 -23.03
C GLY A 79 -7.62 -10.83 -23.95
N PRO A 80 -7.26 -10.34 -25.16
CA PRO A 80 -5.95 -10.51 -25.79
C PRO A 80 -4.74 -9.91 -25.06
N PRO A 81 -4.78 -8.69 -24.49
CA PRO A 81 -3.70 -8.18 -23.65
C PRO A 81 -3.76 -8.71 -22.22
N PHE A 82 -2.63 -9.16 -21.69
CA PHE A 82 -2.52 -9.66 -20.31
C PHE A 82 -1.11 -9.44 -19.75
N ASN A 83 -0.97 -9.56 -18.43
CA ASN A 83 0.34 -9.55 -17.76
C ASN A 83 0.72 -10.94 -17.24
N VAL A 84 -0.25 -11.66 -16.71
CA VAL A 84 -0.05 -12.98 -16.10
C VAL A 84 -1.36 -13.77 -16.10
N THR A 85 -1.29 -15.08 -15.89
CA THR A 85 -2.43 -16.00 -16.01
C THR A 85 -3.04 -16.41 -14.67
N PHE A 86 -2.51 -15.99 -13.52
CA PHE A 86 -3.10 -16.24 -12.20
C PHE A 86 -2.62 -15.21 -11.19
N CYS A 87 -3.43 -14.94 -10.15
CA CYS A 87 -3.19 -13.84 -9.22
C CYS A 87 -1.89 -14.02 -8.41
N VAL A 88 -1.67 -15.23 -7.89
CA VAL A 88 -0.50 -15.49 -7.03
C VAL A 88 0.83 -15.56 -7.78
N ALA A 89 0.85 -15.39 -9.11
CA ALA A 89 2.10 -15.22 -9.86
C ALA A 89 2.75 -13.84 -9.62
N CYS A 90 1.93 -12.85 -9.27
CA CYS A 90 2.38 -11.52 -8.86
C CYS A 90 2.29 -11.36 -7.33
N HIS A 91 1.51 -12.17 -6.63
CA HIS A 91 1.38 -12.10 -5.17
C HIS A 91 1.94 -13.36 -4.50
N GLU A 92 3.24 -13.62 -4.73
CA GLU A 92 3.90 -14.90 -4.45
C GLU A 92 4.83 -14.90 -3.22
N LYS A 93 5.35 -13.72 -2.80
CA LYS A 93 6.39 -13.59 -1.75
C LYS A 93 5.95 -12.70 -0.58
N PRO A 94 6.30 -13.05 0.67
CA PRO A 94 7.06 -14.25 1.08
C PRO A 94 6.24 -15.55 1.00
N VAL A 95 4.92 -15.40 0.90
CA VAL A 95 3.92 -16.45 0.68
C VAL A 95 2.80 -15.87 -0.18
N PHE A 96 1.85 -16.71 -0.59
CA PHE A 96 0.70 -16.27 -1.35
C PHE A 96 -0.08 -15.15 -0.66
N GLY A 97 -0.33 -14.07 -1.40
CA GLY A 97 -0.96 -12.83 -0.93
C GLY A 97 0.00 -11.69 -0.62
N GLY A 98 1.30 -11.93 -0.75
CA GLY A 98 2.32 -10.90 -0.64
C GLY A 98 2.57 -10.13 -1.94
N GLY A 99 3.81 -9.69 -2.15
CA GLY A 99 4.28 -9.10 -3.40
C GLY A 99 4.95 -10.15 -4.29
N ALA A 100 5.85 -9.73 -5.17
CA ALA A 100 6.67 -10.66 -5.97
C ALA A 100 8.11 -10.17 -6.13
N GLY A 101 8.95 -10.97 -6.76
CA GLY A 101 10.22 -10.44 -7.27
C GLY A 101 9.99 -9.34 -8.30
N HIS A 102 10.92 -8.39 -8.41
CA HIS A 102 10.81 -7.23 -9.32
C HIS A 102 10.60 -7.58 -10.80
N TYR A 103 10.92 -8.81 -11.20
CA TYR A 103 10.63 -9.33 -12.55
C TYR A 103 9.12 -9.39 -12.88
N ARG A 104 8.25 -9.31 -11.86
CA ARG A 104 6.78 -9.26 -11.94
C ARG A 104 6.19 -7.88 -11.63
N ASP A 105 7.02 -6.85 -11.51
CA ASP A 105 6.52 -5.49 -11.38
C ASP A 105 5.71 -5.13 -12.63
N PHE A 106 4.56 -4.47 -12.44
CA PHE A 106 3.81 -3.94 -13.56
C PHE A 106 4.46 -2.65 -14.07
N LEU A 107 4.38 -2.45 -15.38
CA LEU A 107 4.99 -1.33 -16.07
C LEU A 107 4.00 -0.16 -16.13
N LEU A 108 4.44 0.99 -15.61
CA LEU A 108 3.79 2.27 -15.75
C LEU A 108 4.46 3.05 -16.86
N VAL A 109 3.66 3.58 -17.79
CA VAL A 109 4.11 4.35 -18.95
C VAL A 109 3.33 5.63 -19.09
N ALA A 110 4.04 6.69 -19.48
CA ALA A 110 3.43 7.97 -19.82
C ALA A 110 4.25 8.74 -20.84
N TYR A 111 3.58 9.68 -21.49
CA TYR A 111 4.21 10.71 -22.30
C TYR A 111 4.10 12.04 -21.57
N ARG A 112 5.21 12.76 -21.49
CA ARG A 112 5.27 14.16 -21.07
C ARG A 112 5.52 15.01 -22.31
N ASP A 113 4.57 15.88 -22.63
CA ASP A 113 4.67 16.74 -23.80
C ASP A 113 5.65 17.92 -23.57
N PRO A 114 5.98 18.71 -24.62
CA PRO A 114 6.83 19.89 -24.49
C PRO A 114 6.26 20.99 -23.58
N SER A 115 4.95 20.99 -23.35
CA SER A 115 4.26 21.88 -22.41
C SER A 115 4.28 21.36 -20.97
N ASN A 116 4.98 20.24 -20.73
CA ASN A 116 5.13 19.56 -19.44
C ASN A 116 3.84 18.86 -18.94
N ALA A 117 2.84 18.65 -19.79
CA ALA A 117 1.63 17.90 -19.47
C ALA A 117 1.94 16.40 -19.35
N TYR A 118 1.40 15.74 -18.32
CA TYR A 118 1.57 14.30 -18.10
C TYR A 118 0.37 13.54 -18.67
N ILE A 119 0.63 12.67 -19.65
CA ILE A 119 -0.39 11.91 -20.37
C ILE A 119 -0.14 10.41 -20.11
N PRO A 120 -0.94 9.75 -19.26
CA PRO A 120 -0.80 8.32 -19.01
C PRO A 120 -1.08 7.51 -20.28
N ARG A 121 -0.29 6.46 -20.52
CA ARG A 121 -0.48 5.51 -21.63
C ARG A 121 -0.96 4.15 -21.13
N GLY A 122 -1.33 3.24 -22.02
CA GLY A 122 -2.01 1.99 -21.63
C GLY A 122 -3.34 2.25 -20.92
N ILE A 123 -3.69 1.44 -19.93
CA ILE A 123 -4.91 1.62 -19.13
C ILE A 123 -4.55 2.38 -17.86
N ASN A 124 -4.92 3.66 -17.78
CA ASN A 124 -4.61 4.55 -16.64
C ASN A 124 -3.12 4.59 -16.27
N GLY A 125 -2.23 4.51 -17.26
CA GLY A 125 -0.78 4.48 -17.06
C GLY A 125 -0.20 3.08 -17.02
N VAL A 126 -1.00 2.02 -16.92
CA VAL A 126 -0.52 0.63 -16.83
C VAL A 126 -0.44 -0.01 -18.21
N GLN A 127 0.74 -0.47 -18.61
CA GLN A 127 0.94 -1.24 -19.84
C GLN A 127 0.86 -2.74 -19.56
N THR A 128 0.00 -3.42 -20.32
CA THR A 128 -0.01 -4.88 -20.40
C THR A 128 1.18 -5.37 -21.23
N GLN A 129 1.92 -6.33 -20.71
CA GLN A 129 3.20 -6.76 -21.28
C GLN A 129 3.08 -7.87 -22.32
N PHE A 130 1.96 -8.59 -22.42
CA PHE A 130 1.83 -9.75 -23.32
C PHE A 130 0.52 -9.72 -24.11
N LEU A 131 0.53 -10.38 -25.26
CA LEU A 131 -0.64 -10.61 -26.11
C LEU A 131 -0.83 -12.12 -26.33
N THR A 132 -2.07 -12.59 -26.28
CA THR A 132 -2.40 -14.00 -26.56
C THR A 132 -1.96 -14.37 -27.98
N GLY A 133 -1.19 -15.45 -28.12
CA GLY A 133 -0.68 -15.92 -29.42
C GLY A 133 0.59 -15.21 -29.92
N ALA A 134 1.07 -14.17 -29.23
CA ALA A 134 2.32 -13.50 -29.55
C ALA A 134 3.49 -14.05 -28.71
N ARG A 135 4.72 -13.87 -29.20
CA ARG A 135 5.95 -14.14 -28.45
C ARG A 135 6.58 -12.83 -27.99
N GLY A 136 7.11 -12.84 -26.77
CA GLY A 136 7.82 -11.69 -26.21
C GLY A 136 6.89 -10.64 -25.60
N ARG A 137 7.50 -9.56 -25.10
CA ARG A 137 6.78 -8.43 -24.50
C ARG A 137 6.27 -7.48 -25.58
N VAL A 138 5.15 -6.82 -25.32
CA VAL A 138 4.67 -5.68 -26.08
C VAL A 138 5.63 -4.51 -25.85
N ALA A 139 6.20 -3.97 -26.93
CA ALA A 139 7.02 -2.77 -26.89
C ALA A 139 6.17 -1.55 -26.49
N GLU A 140 6.77 -0.62 -25.77
CA GLU A 140 6.19 0.70 -25.54
C GLU A 140 5.98 1.46 -26.85
N GLU A 141 5.04 2.39 -26.87
CA GLU A 141 4.90 3.34 -27.99
C GLU A 141 6.15 4.24 -28.05
N ASP A 142 6.67 4.51 -29.25
CA ASP A 142 7.97 5.19 -29.45
C ASP A 142 8.09 6.57 -28.77
N PHE A 143 6.98 7.24 -28.53
CA PHE A 143 6.94 8.55 -27.89
C PHE A 143 6.83 8.51 -26.36
N VAL A 144 6.70 7.32 -25.75
CA VAL A 144 6.76 7.18 -24.29
C VAL A 144 8.12 7.67 -23.78
N ASN A 145 8.11 8.63 -22.85
CA ASN A 145 9.32 9.21 -22.28
C ASN A 145 9.35 9.18 -20.74
N ILE A 146 8.34 8.56 -20.12
CA ILE A 146 8.31 8.28 -18.69
C ILE A 146 7.94 6.82 -18.50
N THR A 147 8.79 6.09 -17.79
CA THR A 147 8.51 4.74 -17.33
C THR A 147 8.77 4.59 -15.84
N ALA A 148 8.01 3.72 -15.20
CA ALA A 148 8.24 3.28 -13.83
C ALA A 148 7.78 1.84 -13.67
N THR A 149 8.34 1.12 -12.71
CA THR A 149 7.87 -0.20 -12.33
C THR A 149 7.28 -0.15 -10.93
N ARG A 150 6.29 -1.01 -10.67
CA ARG A 150 5.64 -1.07 -9.37
C ARG A 150 5.41 -2.52 -8.95
N ASN A 151 5.88 -2.86 -7.77
CA ASN A 151 5.61 -4.17 -7.19
C ASN A 151 4.12 -4.29 -6.82
N PRO A 152 3.50 -5.45 -7.06
CA PRO A 152 2.15 -5.76 -6.60
C PRO A 152 2.04 -5.58 -5.09
N VAL A 153 0.93 -4.96 -4.65
CA VAL A 153 0.73 -4.63 -3.24
C VAL A 153 0.33 -5.88 -2.46
N PRO A 154 1.03 -6.24 -1.36
CA PRO A 154 0.57 -7.29 -0.46
C PRO A 154 -0.84 -7.00 0.05
N PHE A 155 -1.73 -8.00 0.04
CA PHE A 155 -3.12 -7.83 0.46
C PHE A 155 -3.46 -8.52 1.79
N PHE A 156 -2.44 -8.92 2.56
CA PHE A 156 -2.62 -9.50 3.89
C PHE A 156 -3.46 -8.57 4.79
N GLY A 157 -4.46 -9.14 5.45
CA GLY A 157 -5.29 -8.41 6.40
C GLY A 157 -6.19 -7.32 5.81
N ALA A 158 -6.17 -7.07 4.49
CA ALA A 158 -6.99 -6.02 3.88
C ALA A 158 -8.48 -6.21 4.19
N GLY A 159 -8.98 -7.45 4.15
CA GLY A 159 -10.36 -7.76 4.53
C GLY A 159 -10.70 -7.44 5.99
N ALA A 160 -9.73 -7.50 6.91
CA ALA A 160 -9.96 -7.22 8.33
C ALA A 160 -10.25 -5.74 8.61
N LEU A 161 -9.88 -4.83 7.70
CA LEU A 161 -10.25 -3.41 7.81
C LEU A 161 -11.76 -3.20 7.69
N ALA A 162 -12.48 -4.10 7.03
CA ALA A 162 -13.95 -4.05 6.94
C ALA A 162 -14.63 -4.29 8.30
N GLU A 163 -13.94 -4.94 9.24
CA GLU A 163 -14.47 -5.27 10.58
C GLU A 163 -14.32 -4.10 11.57
N ILE A 164 -13.60 -3.04 11.18
CA ILE A 164 -13.46 -1.84 12.02
C ILE A 164 -14.76 -1.05 11.91
N ARG A 165 -15.45 -0.91 13.04
CA ARG A 165 -16.68 -0.14 13.15
C ARG A 165 -16.46 1.35 12.89
N ASP A 166 -17.44 1.99 12.28
CA ASP A 166 -17.40 3.43 11.99
C ASP A 166 -17.26 4.25 13.28
N GLU A 167 -17.94 3.87 14.37
CA GLU A 167 -17.85 4.60 15.63
C GLU A 167 -16.46 4.48 16.26
N GLU A 168 -15.73 3.39 16.01
CA GLU A 168 -14.34 3.24 16.46
C GLU A 168 -13.42 4.23 15.75
N ILE A 169 -13.59 4.37 14.43
CA ILE A 169 -12.81 5.32 13.61
C ILE A 169 -13.12 6.75 14.05
N LEU A 170 -14.40 7.08 14.20
CA LEU A 170 -14.84 8.42 14.58
C LEU A 170 -14.40 8.80 16.00
N ARG A 171 -14.44 7.87 16.95
CA ARG A 171 -13.98 8.12 18.33
C ARG A 171 -12.48 8.41 18.42
N ARG A 172 -11.69 7.91 17.45
CA ARG A 172 -10.24 8.13 17.37
C ARG A 172 -9.86 9.32 16.50
N ALA A 173 -10.82 10.04 15.92
CA ALA A 173 -10.52 11.27 15.23
C ALA A 173 -10.11 12.34 16.26
N ASP A 174 -8.95 12.93 16.05
CA ASP A 174 -8.44 14.04 16.84
C ASP A 174 -8.04 15.19 15.90
N PRO A 175 -9.03 15.95 15.38
CA PRO A 175 -8.75 17.01 14.42
C PRO A 175 -7.94 18.17 15.00
N ASP A 176 -7.90 18.32 16.32
CA ASP A 176 -7.37 19.48 17.03
C ASP A 176 -6.15 19.15 17.88
N ASP A 177 -5.63 17.92 17.80
CA ASP A 177 -4.44 17.45 18.54
C ASP A 177 -4.62 17.65 20.06
N ALA A 178 -5.79 17.21 20.55
CA ALA A 178 -6.23 17.40 21.94
C ALA A 178 -5.37 16.65 22.95
N ASP A 179 -4.71 15.57 22.54
CA ASP A 179 -3.76 14.84 23.38
C ASP A 179 -2.31 15.36 23.27
N GLY A 180 -2.03 16.26 22.32
CA GLY A 180 -0.75 16.97 22.17
C GLY A 180 0.39 16.09 21.68
N ASP A 181 0.09 14.98 20.99
CA ASP A 181 1.09 14.09 20.40
C ASP A 181 1.66 14.61 19.06
N GLY A 182 1.09 15.70 18.52
CA GLY A 182 1.47 16.33 17.27
C GLY A 182 0.74 15.78 16.03
N ILE A 183 -0.29 14.94 16.21
CA ILE A 183 -1.02 14.25 15.15
C ILE A 183 -2.49 14.67 15.14
N SER A 184 -2.84 15.56 14.21
CA SER A 184 -4.24 15.94 13.98
C SER A 184 -4.96 14.97 13.02
N GLY A 185 -5.40 13.80 13.53
CA GLY A 185 -6.10 12.76 12.77
C GLY A 185 -7.54 13.12 12.40
N ARG A 186 -7.92 12.95 11.12
CA ARG A 186 -9.30 13.20 10.64
C ARG A 186 -9.84 12.00 9.89
N ALA A 187 -11.08 11.59 10.22
CA ALA A 187 -11.79 10.59 9.45
C ALA A 187 -12.06 11.12 8.02
N ASN A 188 -11.89 10.25 7.02
CA ASN A 188 -12.28 10.56 5.65
C ASN A 188 -13.67 10.00 5.37
N PHE A 189 -14.39 10.62 4.44
CA PHE A 189 -15.75 10.24 4.08
C PHE A 189 -15.89 10.07 2.57
N ASP A 190 -16.58 9.01 2.17
CA ASP A 190 -16.98 8.77 0.78
C ASP A 190 -18.51 8.70 0.73
N ARG A 191 -19.13 9.67 0.07
CA ARG A 191 -20.61 9.83 -0.02
C ARG A 191 -21.33 9.78 1.33
N GLY A 192 -20.70 10.34 2.37
CA GLY A 192 -21.27 10.41 3.73
C GLY A 192 -21.00 9.18 4.60
N PHE A 193 -20.35 8.15 4.08
CA PHE A 193 -19.94 6.98 4.86
C PHE A 193 -18.45 7.08 5.24
N VAL A 194 -18.07 6.50 6.39
CA VAL A 194 -16.69 6.54 6.86
C VAL A 194 -15.80 5.70 5.94
N GLY A 195 -14.80 6.35 5.36
CA GLY A 195 -13.82 5.72 4.49
C GLY A 195 -12.82 4.90 5.29
N ARG A 196 -12.35 3.79 4.71
CA ARG A 196 -11.43 2.84 5.38
C ARG A 196 -10.41 2.18 4.45
N PHE A 197 -10.60 2.24 3.13
CA PHE A 197 -9.70 1.62 2.15
C PHE A 197 -8.99 2.66 1.28
N GLY A 198 -7.78 2.28 0.84
CA GLY A 198 -6.95 3.06 -0.08
C GLY A 198 -6.12 4.17 0.57
N ARG A 199 -5.51 5.01 -0.28
CA ARG A 199 -4.67 6.13 0.14
C ARG A 199 -5.49 7.20 0.85
N LYS A 200 -5.30 7.31 2.17
CA LYS A 200 -6.06 8.20 3.07
C LYS A 200 -7.54 7.80 3.17
N ALA A 201 -7.82 6.50 3.09
CA ALA A 201 -9.15 5.97 3.34
C ALA A 201 -10.24 6.60 2.44
N GLN A 202 -9.94 6.82 1.16
CA GLN A 202 -10.81 7.56 0.23
C GLN A 202 -12.04 6.77 -0.23
N THR A 203 -12.17 5.49 0.14
CA THR A 203 -13.35 4.68 -0.17
C THR A 203 -13.77 3.81 1.02
N VAL A 204 -15.06 3.50 1.06
CA VAL A 204 -15.70 2.75 2.15
C VAL A 204 -15.59 1.24 1.95
N SER A 205 -15.45 0.74 0.73
CA SER A 205 -15.45 -0.71 0.47
C SER A 205 -14.18 -1.17 -0.25
N ILE A 206 -13.82 -2.44 -0.05
CA ILE A 206 -12.72 -3.04 -0.81
C ILE A 206 -13.03 -3.05 -2.30
N GLU A 207 -14.30 -3.25 -2.68
CA GLU A 207 -14.75 -3.22 -4.07
C GLU A 207 -14.56 -1.85 -4.72
N GLY A 208 -14.85 -0.77 -3.98
CA GLY A 208 -14.57 0.60 -4.43
C GLY A 208 -13.09 0.93 -4.51
N PHE A 209 -12.24 0.21 -3.76
CA PHE A 209 -10.78 0.40 -3.80
C PHE A 209 -10.10 -0.32 -4.98
N ILE A 210 -10.64 -1.47 -5.41
CA ILE A 210 -10.03 -2.30 -6.46
C ILE A 210 -10.55 -2.00 -7.88
N ARG A 211 -11.44 -1.01 -8.03
CA ARG A 211 -11.96 -0.54 -9.31
C ARG A 211 -11.41 0.83 -9.66
#